data_AF-A0A4Q1CTH6-F1
#
_entry.id   AF-A0A4Q1CTH6-F1
#
_cell.length_a   1.000
_cell.length_b   1.000
_cell.length_c   1.000
_cell.angle_alpha   90.00
_cell.angle_beta   90.00
_cell.angle_gamma   90.00
#
_symmetry.space_group_name_H-M   'P 1'
#
loop_
_entity.id
_entity.type
_entity.pdbx_description
1 polymer ?
#
loop_
_entity_poly.entity_id
_entity_poly.type
_entity_poly.pdbx_seq_one_letter_code
_entity_poly.pdbx_strand_id
1 'polypeptide(L)'
;MNAPRPPSPPWRWRGALRLGVLVGFLGLPWLRWDGRQALLLDLDARRFDLFGWTLWPDDVGLLLGLLLAMALALLTHLAGRIWCGHACPQTVWSYAFSLIDSFLAQRLPRALARPATQAAWLLLSLWTGITFVGLFSPITGLVTASVQGGWSGWETFWVLFYAAATWGNAGFLREQVCRSLCPFARAQPLLVDPQTPRMLYDARRGEPRGPRPAGLGGVIGRGRGLLDPTSAQDYVFRAAHPWLAGPMPTFSADRLGDCTDCAACLHACPMQLDIRQGPQTDCLACGACLDACEQQQSRAGFGPGLIRYCSPQTMAGQPRRGWRPRTVVLASLLLVLLSAGAWHLL
;
A
#
# COMPACT_ATOMS: atom_id res chain seq x y z
N MET A 1 20.93 -16.60 22.38
CA MET A 1 21.31 -16.42 20.95
C MET A 1 20.08 -16.74 20.11
N ASN A 2 19.42 -15.74 19.53
CA ASN A 2 18.26 -16.00 18.67
C ASN A 2 18.75 -16.37 17.27
N ALA A 3 18.38 -17.57 16.80
CA ALA A 3 18.69 -18.05 15.46
C ALA A 3 18.34 -17.01 14.38
N PRO A 4 19.12 -16.92 13.29
CA PRO A 4 18.75 -16.08 12.14
C PRO A 4 17.36 -16.51 11.66
N ARG A 5 16.39 -15.59 11.73
CA ARG A 5 15.04 -15.85 11.20
C ARG A 5 15.17 -16.19 9.72
N PRO A 6 14.42 -17.18 9.21
CA PRO A 6 14.42 -17.49 7.78
C PRO A 6 14.07 -16.22 6.99
N PRO A 7 14.60 -16.07 5.76
CA PRO A 7 14.21 -14.98 4.87
C PRO A 7 12.69 -14.91 4.80
N SER A 8 12.13 -13.70 4.85
CA SER A 8 10.69 -13.55 4.66
C SER A 8 10.33 -14.16 3.31
N PRO A 9 9.29 -15.00 3.20
CA PRO A 9 8.87 -15.50 1.90
C PRO A 9 8.68 -14.29 0.98
N PRO A 10 9.24 -14.31 -0.23
CA PRO A 10 9.17 -13.17 -1.13
C PRO A 10 7.69 -12.86 -1.34
N TRP A 11 7.32 -11.58 -1.27
CA TRP A 11 5.92 -11.16 -1.35
C TRP A 11 5.38 -11.21 -2.79
N ARG A 12 5.56 -12.36 -3.45
CA ARG A 12 5.19 -12.66 -4.84
C ARG A 12 3.68 -12.57 -5.08
N TRP A 13 2.87 -12.68 -4.01
CA TRP A 13 1.42 -12.57 -4.06
C TRP A 13 0.91 -11.13 -4.21
N ARG A 14 1.73 -10.10 -3.97
CA ARG A 14 1.27 -8.70 -3.98
C ARG A 14 0.74 -8.24 -5.33
N GLY A 15 1.40 -8.65 -6.42
CA GLY A 15 0.97 -8.33 -7.78
C GLY A 15 -0.38 -8.97 -8.07
N ALA A 16 -0.51 -10.26 -7.74
CA ALA A 16 -1.76 -11.01 -7.88
C ALA A 16 -2.88 -10.41 -7.02
N LEU A 17 -2.62 -9.99 -5.78
CA LEU A 17 -3.62 -9.34 -4.94
C LEU A 17 -4.09 -8.00 -5.55
N ARG A 18 -3.16 -7.13 -5.97
CA ARG A 18 -3.52 -5.83 -6.57
C ARG A 18 -4.35 -6.01 -7.83
N LEU A 19 -3.97 -6.96 -8.70
CA LEU A 19 -4.74 -7.30 -9.89
C LEU A 19 -6.09 -7.94 -9.53
N GLY A 20 -6.14 -8.79 -8.51
CA GLY A 20 -7.36 -9.40 -8.00
C GLY A 20 -8.35 -8.35 -7.47
N VAL A 21 -7.87 -7.35 -6.74
CA VAL A 21 -8.69 -6.21 -6.29
C VAL A 21 -9.19 -5.39 -7.48
N LEU A 22 -8.35 -5.12 -8.48
CA LEU A 22 -8.75 -4.41 -9.69
C LEU A 22 -9.83 -5.18 -10.47
N VAL A 23 -9.58 -6.46 -10.76
CA VAL A 23 -10.53 -7.33 -11.48
C VAL A 23 -11.82 -7.49 -10.68
N GLY A 24 -11.72 -7.66 -9.36
CA GLY A 24 -12.87 -7.70 -8.46
C GLY A 24 -13.70 -6.44 -8.58
N PHE A 25 -13.10 -5.25 -8.48
CA PHE A 25 -13.79 -3.97 -8.65
C PHE A 25 -14.45 -3.84 -10.02
N LEU A 26 -13.72 -4.13 -11.11
CA LEU A 26 -14.23 -4.02 -12.48
C LEU A 26 -15.33 -5.04 -12.80
N GLY A 27 -15.31 -6.20 -12.14
CA GLY A 27 -16.28 -7.28 -12.33
C GLY A 27 -17.49 -7.18 -11.42
N LEU A 28 -17.40 -6.49 -10.28
CA LEU A 28 -18.44 -6.48 -9.25
C LEU A 28 -19.81 -5.99 -9.75
N PRO A 29 -19.92 -4.91 -10.56
CA PRO A 29 -21.21 -4.48 -11.10
C PRO A 29 -21.85 -5.48 -12.07
N TRP A 30 -21.07 -6.38 -12.66
CA TRP A 30 -21.55 -7.38 -13.63
C TRP A 30 -22.14 -8.62 -12.98
N LEU A 31 -21.87 -8.82 -11.69
CA LEU A 31 -22.39 -9.96 -10.98
C LEU A 31 -23.91 -9.86 -10.90
N ARG A 32 -24.61 -10.95 -11.20
CA ARG A 32 -26.06 -11.03 -11.13
C ARG A 32 -26.49 -11.98 -10.03
N TRP A 33 -27.54 -11.60 -9.32
CA TRP A 33 -28.16 -12.38 -8.26
C TRP A 33 -29.67 -12.30 -8.42
N ASP A 34 -30.37 -13.44 -8.47
CA ASP A 34 -31.81 -13.54 -8.71
C ASP A 34 -32.31 -12.66 -9.89
N GLY A 35 -31.56 -12.67 -10.99
CA GLY A 35 -31.88 -11.93 -12.20
C GLY A 35 -31.61 -10.41 -12.15
N ARG A 36 -31.21 -9.85 -11.01
CA ARG A 36 -30.83 -8.44 -10.84
C ARG A 36 -29.32 -8.28 -10.70
N GLN A 37 -28.83 -7.05 -10.80
CA GLN A 37 -27.43 -6.73 -10.50
C GLN A 37 -27.18 -6.96 -9.00
N ALA A 38 -26.13 -7.69 -8.65
CA ALA A 38 -25.86 -8.13 -7.28
C ALA A 38 -25.40 -6.99 -6.37
N LEU A 39 -24.71 -5.98 -6.90
CA LEU A 39 -24.38 -4.77 -6.16
C LEU A 39 -24.83 -3.55 -6.95
N LEU A 40 -25.89 -2.90 -6.48
CA LEU A 40 -26.41 -1.66 -7.07
C LEU A 40 -26.82 -0.69 -5.97
N LEU A 41 -26.18 0.47 -5.95
CA LEU A 41 -26.45 1.57 -5.04
C LEU A 41 -27.38 2.58 -5.75
N ASP A 42 -28.65 2.22 -5.88
CA ASP A 42 -29.66 2.99 -6.62
C ASP A 42 -30.06 4.24 -5.81
N LEU A 43 -29.45 5.38 -6.14
CA LEU A 43 -29.70 6.65 -5.47
C LEU A 43 -31.08 7.23 -5.81
N ASP A 44 -31.57 6.98 -7.02
CA ASP A 44 -32.86 7.49 -7.49
C ASP A 44 -34.01 6.80 -6.77
N ALA A 45 -33.95 5.47 -6.66
CA ALA A 45 -34.91 4.68 -5.89
C ALA A 45 -34.62 4.65 -4.38
N ARG A 46 -33.55 5.32 -3.92
CA ARG A 46 -33.07 5.31 -2.53
C ARG A 46 -33.00 3.91 -1.93
N ARG A 47 -32.39 2.97 -2.65
CA ARG A 47 -32.20 1.59 -2.19
C ARG A 47 -30.84 1.06 -2.58
N PHE A 48 -30.27 0.20 -1.77
CA PHE A 48 -29.00 -0.45 -2.02
C PHE A 48 -29.23 -1.96 -2.11
N ASP A 49 -29.10 -2.51 -3.33
CA ASP A 49 -29.16 -3.94 -3.57
C ASP A 49 -27.78 -4.57 -3.34
N LEU A 50 -27.70 -5.52 -2.42
CA LEU A 50 -26.50 -6.21 -1.94
C LEU A 50 -26.77 -7.72 -1.89
N PHE A 51 -26.36 -8.44 -2.93
CA PHE A 51 -26.40 -9.90 -3.05
C PHE A 51 -27.76 -10.52 -2.68
N GLY A 52 -28.85 -9.91 -3.16
CA GLY A 52 -30.23 -10.33 -2.89
C GLY A 52 -30.91 -9.60 -1.73
N TRP A 53 -30.18 -8.78 -0.96
CA TRP A 53 -30.76 -7.93 0.08
C TRP A 53 -30.99 -6.52 -0.45
N THR A 54 -32.15 -5.92 -0.19
CA THR A 54 -32.43 -4.52 -0.52
C THR A 54 -32.44 -3.70 0.77
N LEU A 55 -31.43 -2.84 0.93
CA LEU A 55 -31.23 -2.00 2.10
C LEU A 55 -31.68 -0.57 1.82
N TRP A 56 -32.36 0.06 2.77
CA TRP A 56 -32.78 1.46 2.66
C TRP A 56 -31.74 2.37 3.35
N PRO A 57 -31.37 3.53 2.75
CA PRO A 57 -30.34 4.43 3.27
C PRO A 57 -30.58 4.91 4.70
N ASP A 58 -31.85 5.12 5.07
CA ASP A 58 -32.25 5.67 6.37
C ASP A 58 -31.91 4.74 7.55
N ASP A 59 -31.77 3.44 7.28
CA ASP A 59 -31.63 2.41 8.30
C ASP A 59 -30.23 1.77 8.31
N VAL A 60 -29.63 1.51 7.14
CA VAL A 60 -28.45 0.63 7.05
C VAL A 60 -27.24 1.29 6.38
N GLY A 61 -27.43 2.40 5.66
CA GLY A 61 -26.34 3.09 4.94
C GLY A 61 -25.26 3.66 5.86
N LEU A 62 -25.67 4.38 6.90
CA LEU A 62 -24.75 4.93 7.92
C LEU A 62 -24.02 3.81 8.65
N LEU A 63 -24.75 2.75 9.03
CA LEU A 63 -24.19 1.61 9.73
C LEU A 63 -23.12 0.91 8.90
N LEU A 64 -23.39 0.66 7.61
CA LEU A 64 -22.42 0.07 6.69
C LEU A 64 -21.16 0.94 6.55
N GLY A 65 -21.32 2.26 6.46
CA GLY A 65 -20.20 3.21 6.44
C GLY A 65 -19.34 3.14 7.70
N LEU A 66 -19.98 3.12 8.88
CA LEU A 66 -19.30 2.97 10.17
C LEU A 66 -18.59 1.63 10.31
N LEU A 67 -19.21 0.54 9.85
CA LEU A 67 -18.62 -0.80 9.82
C LEU A 67 -17.33 -0.83 8.99
N LEU A 68 -17.39 -0.30 7.76
CA LEU A 68 -16.21 -0.24 6.88
C LEU A 68 -15.11 0.64 7.47
N ALA A 69 -15.46 1.79 8.03
CA ALA A 69 -14.50 2.70 8.67
C ALA A 69 -13.84 2.04 9.90
N MET A 70 -14.62 1.37 10.75
CA MET A 70 -14.12 0.69 11.94
C MET A 70 -13.27 -0.53 11.57
N ALA A 71 -13.67 -1.31 10.57
CA ALA A 71 -12.90 -2.44 10.05
C ALA A 71 -11.56 -1.97 9.48
N LEU A 72 -11.54 -0.88 8.70
CA LEU A 72 -10.30 -0.29 8.19
C LEU A 72 -9.42 0.27 9.31
N ALA A 73 -10.02 0.89 10.34
CA ALA A 73 -9.30 1.37 11.52
C ALA A 73 -8.64 0.22 12.30
N LEU A 74 -9.38 -0.86 12.55
CA LEU A 74 -8.86 -2.07 13.20
C LEU A 74 -7.76 -2.74 12.37
N LEU A 75 -7.96 -2.90 11.06
CA LEU A 75 -6.94 -3.40 10.14
C LEU A 75 -5.67 -2.55 10.21
N THR A 76 -5.82 -1.23 10.22
CA THR A 76 -4.70 -0.29 10.31
C THR A 76 -3.97 -0.40 11.65
N HIS A 77 -4.71 -0.56 12.74
CA HIS A 77 -4.13 -0.73 14.06
C HIS A 77 -3.29 -2.01 14.16
N LEU A 78 -3.78 -3.11 13.59
CA LEU A 78 -3.17 -4.44 13.65
C LEU A 78 -2.03 -4.62 12.64
N ALA A 79 -2.19 -4.11 11.42
CA ALA A 79 -1.32 -4.35 10.27
C ALA A 79 -0.73 -3.05 9.67
N GLY A 80 -0.84 -1.92 10.36
CA GLY A 80 -0.30 -0.65 9.89
C GLY A 80 -0.87 -0.26 8.53
N ARG A 81 0.01 -0.02 7.56
CA ARG A 81 -0.38 0.57 6.27
C ARG A 81 -0.62 -0.46 5.16
N ILE A 82 -0.94 -1.70 5.51
CA ILE A 82 -1.10 -2.79 4.52
C ILE A 82 -2.20 -2.48 3.50
N TRP A 83 -3.29 -1.81 3.90
CA TRP A 83 -4.32 -1.32 2.99
C TRP A 83 -3.74 -0.39 1.92
N CYS A 84 -3.01 0.64 2.33
CA CYS A 84 -2.35 1.57 1.42
C CYS A 84 -1.32 0.88 0.52
N GLY A 85 -0.59 -0.11 1.03
CA GLY A 85 0.44 -0.81 0.26
C GLY A 85 -0.08 -1.79 -0.79
N HIS A 86 -1.35 -2.21 -0.69
CA HIS A 86 -1.85 -3.38 -1.44
C HIS A 86 -3.26 -3.27 -2.02
N ALA A 87 -4.18 -2.52 -1.43
CA ALA A 87 -5.59 -2.58 -1.82
C ALA A 87 -6.23 -1.20 -2.04
N CYS A 88 -5.61 -0.11 -1.58
CA CYS A 88 -6.19 1.22 -1.83
C CYS A 88 -6.23 1.55 -3.33
N PRO A 89 -7.23 2.32 -3.80
CA PRO A 89 -7.39 2.63 -5.22
C PRO A 89 -6.13 3.24 -5.84
N GLN A 90 -5.49 4.18 -5.14
CA GLN A 90 -4.28 4.82 -5.65
C GLN A 90 -3.17 3.81 -5.98
N THR A 91 -2.95 2.83 -5.11
CA THR A 91 -1.92 1.80 -5.30
C THR A 91 -2.30 0.81 -6.40
N VAL A 92 -3.56 0.37 -6.42
CA VAL A 92 -4.04 -0.63 -7.39
C VAL A 92 -3.96 -0.07 -8.82
N TRP A 93 -4.43 1.15 -9.05
CA TRP A 93 -4.41 1.76 -10.39
C TRP A 93 -3.01 2.20 -10.80
N SER A 94 -2.21 2.80 -9.90
CA SER A 94 -0.82 3.15 -10.23
C SER A 94 0.02 1.92 -10.58
N TYR A 95 -0.24 0.79 -9.93
CA TYR A 95 0.39 -0.49 -10.27
C TYR A 95 -0.04 -0.98 -11.65
N ALA A 96 -1.34 -0.98 -11.96
CA ALA A 96 -1.85 -1.35 -13.27
C ALA A 96 -1.28 -0.48 -14.39
N PHE A 97 -1.20 0.84 -14.19
CA PHE A 97 -0.63 1.77 -15.15
C PHE A 97 0.85 1.49 -15.41
N SER A 98 1.60 1.21 -14.34
CA SER A 98 3.04 0.87 -14.45
C SER A 98 3.27 -0.47 -15.15
N LEU A 99 2.36 -1.43 -14.96
CA LEU A 99 2.39 -2.70 -15.69
C LEU A 99 2.13 -2.48 -17.19
N ILE A 100 1.13 -1.68 -17.54
CA ILE A 100 0.81 -1.33 -18.93
C ILE A 100 2.01 -0.65 -19.60
N ASP A 101 2.59 0.37 -18.94
CA ASP A 101 3.75 1.11 -19.44
C ASP A 101 4.95 0.17 -19.68
N SER A 102 5.31 -0.64 -18.68
CA SER A 102 6.41 -1.60 -18.79
C SER A 102 6.16 -2.64 -19.90
N PHE A 103 4.93 -3.14 -20.02
CA PHE A 103 4.54 -4.14 -21.01
C PHE A 103 4.64 -3.60 -22.44
N LEU A 104 4.15 -2.39 -22.67
CA LEU A 104 4.16 -1.75 -24.00
C LEU A 104 5.56 -1.26 -24.38
N ALA A 105 6.32 -0.71 -23.43
CA ALA A 105 7.70 -0.30 -23.66
C ALA A 105 8.63 -1.47 -24.07
N GLN A 106 8.33 -2.69 -23.62
CA GLN A 106 9.07 -3.90 -24.01
C GLN A 106 8.67 -4.48 -25.38
N ARG A 107 7.45 -4.20 -25.86
CA ARG A 107 6.89 -4.81 -27.09
C ARG A 107 6.83 -3.88 -28.29
N LEU A 108 6.75 -2.57 -28.07
CA LEU A 108 6.58 -1.58 -29.12
C LEU A 108 7.85 -0.75 -29.29
N PRO A 109 8.14 -0.27 -30.50
CA PRO A 109 9.20 0.71 -30.70
C PRO A 109 8.89 1.99 -29.89
N ARG A 110 9.94 2.68 -29.42
CA ARG A 110 9.81 3.86 -28.55
C ARG A 110 8.81 4.92 -29.06
N ALA A 111 8.74 5.10 -30.39
CA ALA A 111 7.82 6.02 -31.03
C ALA A 111 6.33 5.67 -30.81
N LEU A 112 5.99 4.38 -30.71
CA LEU A 112 4.62 3.89 -30.52
C LEU A 112 4.31 3.54 -29.06
N ALA A 113 5.32 3.19 -28.26
CA ALA A 113 5.13 2.78 -26.86
C ALA A 113 4.44 3.86 -26.02
N ARG A 114 4.86 5.13 -26.15
CA ARG A 114 4.29 6.25 -25.40
C ARG A 114 2.82 6.54 -25.76
N PRO A 115 2.44 6.75 -27.05
CA PRO A 115 1.05 6.96 -27.40
C PRO A 115 0.17 5.74 -27.09
N ALA A 116 0.66 4.52 -27.31
CA ALA A 116 -0.08 3.31 -26.95
C ALA A 116 -0.32 3.20 -25.43
N THR A 117 0.66 3.59 -24.61
CA THR A 117 0.50 3.63 -23.15
C THR A 117 -0.56 4.62 -22.72
N GLN A 118 -0.56 5.83 -23.30
CA GLN A 118 -1.59 6.83 -23.02
C GLN A 118 -2.98 6.35 -23.44
N ALA A 119 -3.10 5.75 -24.63
CA ALA A 119 -4.35 5.18 -25.09
C ALA A 119 -4.85 4.07 -24.15
N ALA A 120 -3.98 3.15 -23.73
CA ALA A 120 -4.32 2.09 -22.80
C ALA A 120 -4.71 2.61 -21.40
N TRP A 121 -4.02 3.64 -20.90
CA TRP A 121 -4.39 4.31 -19.65
C TRP A 121 -5.75 4.99 -19.74
N LEU A 122 -6.03 5.68 -20.86
CA LEU A 122 -7.32 6.32 -21.09
C LEU A 122 -8.44 5.28 -21.18
N LEU A 123 -8.24 4.17 -21.90
CA LEU A 123 -9.22 3.09 -21.99
C LEU A 123 -9.52 2.47 -20.62
N LEU A 124 -8.49 2.15 -19.84
CA LEU A 124 -8.65 1.62 -18.48
C LEU A 124 -9.36 2.64 -17.56
N SER A 125 -9.03 3.92 -17.70
CA SER A 125 -9.65 4.98 -16.90
C SER A 125 -11.11 5.21 -17.28
N LEU A 126 -11.43 5.19 -18.57
CA LEU A 126 -12.81 5.27 -19.06
C LEU A 126 -13.63 4.09 -18.55
N TRP A 127 -13.09 2.87 -18.65
CA TRP A 127 -13.74 1.69 -18.11
C TRP A 127 -13.92 1.76 -16.59
N THR A 128 -12.94 2.33 -15.88
CA THR A 128 -13.05 2.60 -14.44
C THR A 128 -14.19 3.56 -14.13
N GLY A 129 -14.33 4.64 -14.91
CA GLY A 129 -15.45 5.58 -14.78
C GLY A 129 -16.80 4.91 -15.02
N ILE A 130 -16.92 4.09 -16.07
CA ILE A 130 -18.12 3.31 -16.36
C ILE A 130 -18.43 2.33 -15.22
N THR A 131 -17.43 1.64 -14.67
CA THR A 131 -17.62 0.72 -13.55
C THR A 131 -18.07 1.46 -12.29
N PHE A 132 -17.48 2.62 -11.99
CA PHE A 132 -17.84 3.41 -10.82
C PHE A 132 -19.28 3.90 -10.91
N VAL A 133 -19.69 4.46 -12.05
CA VAL A 133 -21.09 4.86 -12.28
C VAL A 133 -22.00 3.63 -12.33
N GLY A 134 -21.51 2.49 -12.84
CA GLY A 134 -22.19 1.21 -12.85
C GLY A 134 -22.49 0.62 -11.47
N LEU A 135 -21.90 1.15 -10.40
CA LEU A 135 -22.31 0.84 -9.04
C LEU A 135 -23.57 1.58 -8.61
N PHE A 136 -23.99 2.63 -9.33
CA PHE A 136 -25.16 3.45 -9.00
C PHE A 136 -26.26 3.36 -10.09
N SER A 137 -25.86 3.18 -11.34
CA SER A 137 -26.76 2.92 -12.48
C SER A 137 -26.55 1.48 -12.99
N PRO A 138 -27.59 0.80 -13.50
CA PRO A 138 -27.45 -0.57 -14.02
C PRO A 138 -26.36 -0.69 -15.10
N ILE A 139 -25.33 -1.51 -14.84
CA ILE A 139 -24.11 -1.55 -15.68
C ILE A 139 -24.39 -1.95 -17.13
N THR A 140 -25.34 -2.88 -17.35
CA THR A 140 -25.68 -3.34 -18.69
C THR A 140 -26.33 -2.23 -19.50
N GLY A 141 -27.22 -1.45 -18.88
CA GLY A 141 -27.84 -0.28 -19.50
C GLY A 141 -26.79 0.78 -19.83
N LEU A 142 -25.89 1.07 -18.89
CA LEU A 142 -24.84 2.07 -19.06
C LEU A 142 -23.88 1.71 -20.20
N VAL A 143 -23.49 0.44 -20.34
CA VAL A 143 -22.62 -0.01 -21.43
C VAL A 143 -23.36 -0.03 -22.76
N THR A 144 -24.62 -0.48 -22.82
CA THR A 144 -25.41 -0.42 -24.06
C THR A 144 -25.60 1.03 -24.52
N ALA A 145 -25.90 1.95 -23.60
CA ALA A 145 -26.03 3.38 -23.89
C ALA A 145 -24.72 4.00 -24.40
N SER A 146 -23.56 3.51 -23.93
CA SER A 146 -22.25 4.01 -24.38
C SER A 146 -22.01 3.78 -25.88
N VAL A 147 -22.47 2.64 -26.40
CA VAL A 147 -22.34 2.28 -27.82
C VAL A 147 -23.30 3.08 -28.70
N GLN A 148 -24.46 3.44 -28.14
CA GLN A 148 -25.51 4.19 -28.85
C GLN A 148 -25.34 5.71 -28.72
N GLY A 149 -24.34 6.20 -27.98
CA GLY A 149 -24.17 7.63 -27.68
C GLY A 149 -25.28 8.21 -26.81
N GLY A 150 -25.97 7.35 -26.05
CA GLY A 150 -27.22 7.67 -25.35
C GLY A 150 -27.08 7.92 -23.85
N TRP A 151 -25.87 8.22 -23.34
CA TRP A 151 -25.71 8.58 -21.93
C TRP A 151 -26.48 9.86 -21.61
N SER A 152 -27.14 9.87 -20.45
CA SER A 152 -27.67 11.10 -19.87
C SER A 152 -26.55 12.10 -19.57
N GLY A 153 -26.89 13.37 -19.40
CA GLY A 153 -25.91 14.40 -19.00
C GLY A 153 -25.23 14.08 -17.66
N TRP A 154 -25.97 13.46 -16.74
CA TRP A 154 -25.45 13.00 -15.44
C TRP A 154 -24.42 11.87 -15.59
N GLU A 155 -24.75 10.81 -16.33
CA GLU A 155 -23.85 9.69 -16.57
C GLU A 155 -22.59 10.15 -17.32
N THR A 156 -22.77 10.98 -18.35
CA THR A 156 -21.65 11.54 -19.13
C THR A 156 -20.68 12.30 -18.24
N PHE A 157 -21.20 13.19 -17.38
CA PHE A 157 -20.38 13.96 -16.47
C PHE A 157 -19.58 13.05 -15.52
N TRP A 158 -20.24 12.13 -14.83
CA TRP A 158 -19.56 11.31 -13.81
C TRP A 158 -18.61 10.26 -14.39
N VAL A 159 -18.97 9.62 -15.50
CA VAL A 159 -18.08 8.68 -16.18
C VAL A 159 -16.80 9.40 -16.60
N LEU A 160 -16.92 10.55 -17.27
CA LEU A 160 -15.76 11.32 -17.73
C LEU A 160 -14.98 11.92 -16.56
N PHE A 161 -15.66 12.38 -15.50
CA PHE A 161 -15.01 12.87 -14.29
C PHE A 161 -14.16 11.79 -13.62
N TYR A 162 -14.72 10.61 -13.34
CA TYR A 162 -13.98 9.51 -12.72
C TYR A 162 -12.88 8.97 -13.63
N ALA A 163 -13.09 8.96 -14.95
CA ALA A 163 -12.06 8.61 -15.92
C ALA A 163 -10.90 9.62 -15.88
N ALA A 164 -11.20 10.92 -15.96
CA ALA A 164 -10.19 11.98 -15.89
C ALA A 164 -9.44 11.95 -14.55
N ALA A 165 -10.16 11.78 -13.43
CA ALA A 165 -9.58 11.66 -12.11
C ALA A 165 -8.67 10.42 -12.00
N THR A 166 -9.09 9.26 -12.52
CA THR A 166 -8.29 8.04 -12.53
C THR A 166 -7.02 8.21 -13.35
N TRP A 167 -7.14 8.73 -14.57
CA TRP A 167 -6.02 8.99 -15.47
C TRP A 167 -5.04 10.00 -14.87
N GLY A 168 -5.53 11.10 -14.30
CA GLY A 168 -4.73 12.13 -13.64
C GLY A 168 -4.00 11.61 -12.40
N ASN A 169 -4.72 10.93 -11.51
CA ASN A 169 -4.21 10.48 -10.22
C ASN A 169 -3.20 9.34 -10.34
N ALA A 170 -3.51 8.32 -11.14
CA ALA A 170 -2.64 7.16 -11.32
C ALA A 170 -1.53 7.42 -12.35
N GLY A 171 -1.78 8.27 -13.35
CA GLY A 171 -0.80 8.62 -14.38
C GLY A 171 0.26 9.60 -13.90
N PHE A 172 -0.15 10.69 -13.25
CA PHE A 172 0.70 11.86 -13.04
C PHE A 172 0.88 12.25 -11.56
N LEU A 173 -0.20 12.22 -10.77
CA LEU A 173 -0.19 12.74 -9.39
C LEU A 173 0.20 11.70 -8.32
N ARG A 174 0.86 10.60 -8.73
CA ARG A 174 1.08 9.39 -7.91
C ARG A 174 1.45 9.65 -6.45
N GLU A 175 2.57 10.35 -6.24
CA GLU A 175 3.09 10.66 -4.91
C GLU A 175 2.27 11.76 -4.20
N GLN A 176 1.76 12.72 -4.97
CA GLN A 176 1.01 13.87 -4.44
C GLN A 176 -0.33 13.45 -3.86
N VAL A 177 -0.99 12.45 -4.44
CA VAL A 177 -2.24 11.92 -3.90
C VAL A 177 -1.99 11.39 -2.48
N CYS A 178 -0.93 10.61 -2.28
CA CYS A 178 -0.62 10.00 -0.98
C CYS A 178 -0.15 11.02 0.06
N ARG A 179 0.66 12.02 -0.32
CA ARG A 179 1.20 13.04 0.60
C ARG A 179 0.18 14.14 0.94
N SER A 180 -0.53 14.62 -0.07
CA SER A 180 -1.23 15.90 0.00
C SER A 180 -2.74 15.75 -0.09
N LEU A 181 -3.26 14.82 -0.89
CA LEU A 181 -4.70 14.72 -1.13
C LEU A 181 -5.41 13.72 -0.19
N CYS A 182 -4.74 12.63 0.18
CA CYS A 182 -5.36 11.51 0.88
C CYS A 182 -5.70 11.87 2.34
N PRO A 183 -7.00 11.97 2.71
CA PRO A 183 -7.37 12.26 4.10
C PRO A 183 -7.03 11.09 5.03
N PHE A 184 -7.11 9.86 4.53
CA PHE A 184 -6.80 8.66 5.32
C PHE A 184 -5.33 8.60 5.72
N ALA A 185 -4.39 8.96 4.84
CA ALA A 185 -2.97 9.00 5.16
C ALA A 185 -2.67 9.93 6.35
N ARG A 186 -3.40 11.05 6.46
CA ARG A 186 -3.31 12.02 7.56
C ARG A 186 -3.94 11.52 8.86
N ALA A 187 -5.02 10.74 8.78
CA ALA A 187 -5.69 10.18 9.96
C ALA A 187 -4.92 8.98 10.56
N GLN A 188 -4.15 8.25 9.76
CA GLN A 188 -3.47 7.02 10.19
C GLN A 188 -2.58 7.11 11.44
N PRO A 189 -1.80 8.19 11.69
CA PRO A 189 -1.02 8.33 12.92
C PRO A 189 -1.87 8.19 14.19
N LEU A 190 -3.17 8.52 14.14
CA LEU A 190 -4.11 8.37 15.26
C LEU A 190 -4.49 6.91 15.53
N LEU A 191 -4.38 6.04 14.51
CA LEU A 191 -4.82 4.65 14.53
C LEU A 191 -3.70 3.66 14.92
N VAL A 192 -2.45 4.12 14.93
CA VAL A 192 -1.27 3.25 15.16
C VAL A 192 -0.68 3.44 16.56
N ASP A 193 0.06 2.43 17.01
CA ASP A 193 0.81 2.45 18.27
C ASP A 193 2.25 1.87 18.07
N PRO A 194 3.12 1.89 19.08
CA PRO A 194 4.49 1.34 18.96
C PRO A 194 4.57 -0.18 18.71
N GLN A 195 3.46 -0.91 18.81
CA GLN A 195 3.33 -2.33 18.49
C GLN A 195 2.70 -2.55 17.11
N THR A 196 2.21 -1.50 16.43
CA THR A 196 1.72 -1.57 15.06
C THR A 196 2.90 -1.80 14.09
N PRO A 197 2.83 -2.82 13.21
CA PRO A 197 3.88 -3.10 12.25
C PRO A 197 4.05 -2.01 11.20
N ARG A 198 5.31 -1.72 10.85
CA ARG A 198 5.68 -0.83 9.74
C ARG A 198 7.00 -1.28 9.11
N MET A 199 7.34 -0.72 7.96
CA MET A 199 8.65 -0.96 7.36
C MET A 199 9.72 -0.22 8.17
N LEU A 200 10.74 -0.95 8.59
CA LEU A 200 11.80 -0.44 9.44
C LEU A 200 13.16 -0.92 8.92
N TYR A 201 14.13 -0.01 8.94
CA TYR A 201 15.54 -0.30 8.72
C TYR A 201 16.21 -0.60 10.07
N ASP A 202 17.00 -1.68 10.14
CA ASP A 202 17.78 -2.04 11.31
C ASP A 202 19.10 -1.26 11.33
N ALA A 203 19.06 -0.03 11.87
CA ALA A 203 20.22 0.84 11.97
C ALA A 203 21.36 0.23 12.80
N ARG A 204 21.03 -0.54 13.85
CA ARG A 204 22.04 -1.15 14.73
C ARG A 204 22.87 -2.19 14.01
N ARG A 205 22.26 -2.86 13.03
CA ARG A 205 22.92 -3.80 12.15
C ARG A 205 23.58 -3.10 10.96
N GLY A 206 22.91 -2.11 10.38
CA GLY A 206 23.24 -1.52 9.09
C GLY A 206 24.32 -0.44 9.11
N GLU A 207 24.44 0.31 10.20
CA GLU A 207 25.34 1.48 10.28
C GLU A 207 26.69 1.16 10.97
N PRO A 208 27.76 1.94 10.72
CA PRO A 208 27.87 2.93 9.64
C PRO A 208 27.89 2.19 8.30
N ARG A 209 27.08 2.68 7.36
CA ARG A 209 26.95 2.08 6.03
C ARG A 209 28.08 2.52 5.10
N GLY A 210 28.43 1.66 4.14
CA GLY A 210 29.46 1.99 3.16
C GLY A 210 29.83 0.83 2.24
N PRO A 211 30.58 1.11 1.16
CA PRO A 211 31.03 0.09 0.22
C PRO A 211 32.05 -0.85 0.89
N ARG A 212 31.94 -2.14 0.60
CA ARG A 212 32.91 -3.17 1.05
C ARG A 212 32.85 -4.42 0.18
N PRO A 213 33.88 -5.30 0.24
CA PRO A 213 33.86 -6.59 -0.45
C PRO A 213 32.68 -7.47 -0.04
N ALA A 214 32.14 -8.22 -0.99
CA ALA A 214 31.13 -9.24 -0.74
C ALA A 214 31.74 -10.46 -0.03
N GLY A 215 30.89 -11.32 0.55
CA GLY A 215 31.32 -12.61 1.10
C GLY A 215 31.92 -12.56 2.51
N LEU A 216 32.04 -11.38 3.12
CA LEU A 216 32.55 -11.24 4.49
C LEU A 216 31.58 -11.74 5.58
N GLY A 217 30.36 -12.19 5.23
CA GLY A 217 29.30 -12.53 6.18
C GLY A 217 28.70 -11.30 6.86
N GLY A 218 27.57 -11.42 7.57
CA GLY A 218 26.92 -10.30 8.27
C GLY A 218 27.65 -9.87 9.56
N VAL A 219 27.30 -8.72 10.15
CA VAL A 219 27.98 -8.14 11.35
C VAL A 219 28.12 -9.11 12.53
N ILE A 220 27.16 -10.04 12.69
CA ILE A 220 27.23 -11.07 13.74
C ILE A 220 28.29 -12.12 13.39
N GLY A 221 28.32 -12.58 12.14
CA GLY A 221 29.32 -13.54 11.67
C GLY A 221 30.74 -12.98 11.68
N ARG A 222 30.89 -11.66 11.49
CA ARG A 222 32.18 -10.94 11.57
C ARG A 222 32.66 -10.63 12.99
N GLY A 223 31.89 -10.95 14.03
CA GLY A 223 32.24 -10.61 15.42
C GLY A 223 32.13 -9.12 15.79
N ARG A 224 31.71 -8.25 14.86
CA ARG A 224 31.48 -6.82 15.10
C ARG A 224 30.28 -6.56 16.01
N GLY A 225 29.27 -7.43 15.94
CA GLY A 225 28.06 -7.32 16.75
C GLY A 225 27.08 -6.24 16.24
N LEU A 226 26.06 -5.96 17.04
CA LEU A 226 25.13 -4.86 16.80
C LEU A 226 25.63 -3.61 17.53
N LEU A 227 25.48 -2.45 16.90
CA LEU A 227 25.68 -1.18 17.60
C LEU A 227 24.70 -1.01 18.76
N ASP A 228 25.09 -0.20 19.74
CA ASP A 228 24.14 0.35 20.68
C ASP A 228 23.15 1.29 19.94
N PRO A 229 21.92 1.47 20.47
CA PRO A 229 20.90 2.27 19.80
C PRO A 229 21.31 3.72 19.56
N THR A 230 22.10 4.33 20.45
CA THR A 230 22.47 5.75 20.38
C THR A 230 23.46 5.97 19.24
N SER A 231 24.55 5.19 19.20
CA SER A 231 25.53 5.26 18.11
C SER A 231 24.91 4.94 16.75
N ALA A 232 24.00 3.96 16.70
CA ALA A 232 23.29 3.62 15.47
C ALA A 232 22.46 4.82 14.95
N GLN A 233 21.76 5.53 15.83
CA GLN A 233 20.97 6.71 15.43
C GLN A 233 21.86 7.91 15.09
N ASP A 234 23.00 8.10 15.78
CA ASP A 234 23.98 9.13 15.42
C ASP A 234 24.50 8.93 13.98
N TYR A 235 24.85 7.70 13.61
CA TYR A 235 25.26 7.41 12.23
C TYR A 235 24.15 7.64 11.21
N VAL A 236 22.90 7.25 11.52
CA VAL A 236 21.75 7.56 10.65
C VAL A 236 21.61 9.08 10.48
N PHE A 237 21.68 9.84 11.57
CA PHE A 237 21.56 11.29 11.56
C PHE A 237 22.66 11.94 10.72
N ARG A 238 23.92 11.56 10.94
CA ARG A 238 25.09 12.03 10.17
C ARG A 238 24.96 11.72 8.68
N ALA A 239 24.53 10.51 8.35
CA ALA A 239 24.33 10.09 6.96
C ALA A 239 23.23 10.90 6.25
N ALA A 240 22.19 11.29 6.98
CA ALA A 240 21.07 12.07 6.45
C ALA A 240 21.36 13.59 6.40
N HIS A 241 22.23 14.10 7.29
CA HIS A 241 22.49 15.53 7.46
C HIS A 241 24.00 15.85 7.45
N PRO A 242 24.72 15.57 6.36
CA PRO A 242 26.17 15.81 6.29
C PRO A 242 26.53 17.30 6.46
N TRP A 243 25.62 18.21 6.11
CA TRP A 243 25.81 19.65 6.27
C TRP A 243 25.71 20.12 7.73
N LEU A 244 24.99 19.39 8.60
CA LEU A 244 24.89 19.68 10.03
C LEU A 244 25.97 18.97 10.83
N ALA A 245 26.18 17.69 10.54
CA ALA A 245 26.98 16.82 11.39
C ALA A 245 28.43 16.64 10.90
N GLY A 246 28.77 17.25 9.77
CA GLY A 246 30.04 17.06 9.06
C GLY A 246 30.06 15.78 8.22
N PRO A 247 31.14 15.59 7.42
CA PRO A 247 31.30 14.38 6.62
C PRO A 247 31.41 13.14 7.50
N MET A 248 30.89 12.01 7.00
CA MET A 248 30.98 10.74 7.71
C MET A 248 32.45 10.31 7.82
N PRO A 249 32.91 9.84 9.00
CA PRO A 249 34.24 9.27 9.15
C PRO A 249 34.42 8.07 8.20
N THR A 250 35.63 7.87 7.72
CA THR A 250 35.97 6.66 6.95
C THR A 250 36.17 5.50 7.91
N PHE A 251 35.50 4.39 7.64
CA PHE A 251 35.58 3.17 8.44
C PHE A 251 36.25 2.06 7.63
N SER A 252 37.08 1.26 8.31
CA SER A 252 37.59 0.01 7.75
C SER A 252 36.46 -1.01 7.55
N ALA A 253 36.65 -1.97 6.66
CA ALA A 253 35.60 -2.92 6.27
C ALA A 253 35.03 -3.75 7.44
N ASP A 254 35.84 -4.03 8.46
CA ASP A 254 35.46 -4.72 9.69
C ASP A 254 34.52 -3.88 10.59
N ARG A 255 34.60 -2.55 10.51
CA ARG A 255 33.79 -1.62 11.32
C ARG A 255 32.47 -1.23 10.67
N LEU A 256 32.33 -1.39 9.36
CA LEU A 256 31.10 -1.10 8.64
C LEU A 256 29.95 -2.05 9.02
N GLY A 257 28.72 -1.52 9.07
CA GLY A 257 27.49 -2.28 9.30
C GLY A 257 26.91 -2.89 8.02
N ASP A 258 25.95 -3.80 8.10
CA ASP A 258 25.50 -4.63 6.96
C ASP A 258 24.90 -3.88 5.76
N CYS A 259 24.66 -2.56 5.83
CA CYS A 259 24.22 -1.78 4.68
C CYS A 259 25.41 -1.38 3.78
N THR A 260 25.32 -1.68 2.49
CA THR A 260 26.36 -1.36 1.49
C THR A 260 26.21 0.02 0.84
N ASP A 261 25.26 0.83 1.32
CA ASP A 261 24.95 2.16 0.78
C ASP A 261 24.58 2.20 -0.72
N CYS A 262 24.10 1.09 -1.30
CA CYS A 262 23.81 0.97 -2.74
C CYS A 262 22.57 1.73 -3.26
N ALA A 263 21.82 2.40 -2.39
CA ALA A 263 20.55 3.07 -2.70
C ALA A 263 19.43 2.20 -3.36
N ALA A 264 19.58 0.87 -3.47
CA ALA A 264 18.57 0.00 -4.09
C ALA A 264 17.17 0.14 -3.43
N CYS A 265 17.14 0.28 -2.10
CA CYS A 265 15.89 0.47 -1.35
C CYS A 265 15.21 1.82 -1.63
N LEU A 266 15.98 2.87 -1.93
CA LEU A 266 15.48 4.20 -2.29
C LEU A 266 14.89 4.16 -3.70
N HIS A 267 15.62 3.61 -4.67
CA HIS A 267 15.17 3.49 -6.07
C HIS A 267 13.95 2.59 -6.23
N ALA A 268 13.79 1.57 -5.37
CA ALA A 268 12.62 0.71 -5.37
C ALA A 268 11.38 1.36 -4.70
N CYS A 269 11.54 2.49 -3.98
CA CYS A 269 10.44 3.12 -3.27
C CYS A 269 9.59 3.96 -4.23
N PRO A 270 8.28 3.68 -4.39
CA PRO A 270 7.41 4.49 -5.26
C PRO A 270 7.15 5.90 -4.73
N MET A 271 7.46 6.13 -3.44
CA MET A 271 7.37 7.43 -2.78
C MET A 271 8.75 8.10 -2.65
N GLN A 272 9.81 7.50 -3.21
CA GLN A 272 11.19 7.99 -3.15
C GLN A 272 11.69 8.28 -1.73
N LEU A 273 11.27 7.43 -0.77
CA LEU A 273 11.65 7.57 0.63
C LEU A 273 12.94 6.82 0.89
N ASP A 274 13.90 7.47 1.55
CA ASP A 274 15.04 6.79 2.13
C ASP A 274 14.66 6.16 3.49
N ILE A 275 14.28 4.89 3.45
CA ILE A 275 13.90 4.10 4.64
C ILE A 275 15.00 4.04 5.71
N ARG A 276 16.26 4.31 5.34
CA ARG A 276 17.39 4.30 6.26
C ARG A 276 17.40 5.51 7.18
N GLN A 277 16.69 6.58 6.82
CA GLN A 277 16.53 7.79 7.64
C GLN A 277 15.49 7.62 8.78
N GLY A 278 14.89 6.44 8.89
CA GLY A 278 13.91 6.12 9.93
C GLY A 278 12.46 6.11 9.43
N PRO A 279 11.49 5.98 10.35
CA PRO A 279 10.09 5.84 10.01
C PRO A 279 9.50 7.15 9.47
N GLN A 280 8.97 7.12 8.25
CA GLN A 280 8.36 8.27 7.59
C GLN A 280 6.84 8.09 7.47
N THR A 281 6.09 9.18 7.65
CA THR A 281 4.61 9.20 7.56
C THR A 281 4.07 9.01 6.15
N ASP A 282 4.93 8.96 5.14
CA ASP A 282 4.54 8.78 3.73
C ASP A 282 4.71 7.33 3.27
N CYS A 283 5.31 6.48 4.10
CA CYS A 283 5.56 5.09 3.73
C CYS A 283 4.25 4.35 3.47
N LEU A 284 4.11 3.72 2.31
CA LEU A 284 2.92 2.91 1.98
C LEU A 284 2.94 1.51 2.60
N ALA A 285 4.06 1.09 3.20
CA ALA A 285 4.32 -0.28 3.63
C ALA A 285 4.11 -1.35 2.53
N CYS A 286 4.31 -0.98 1.25
CA CYS A 286 4.16 -1.88 0.11
C CYS A 286 5.29 -2.90 -0.04
N GLY A 287 6.38 -2.71 0.70
CA GLY A 287 7.54 -3.60 0.85
C GLY A 287 8.52 -3.74 -0.30
N ALA A 288 8.42 -2.91 -1.34
CA ALA A 288 9.38 -2.91 -2.45
C ALA A 288 10.82 -2.67 -1.99
N CYS A 289 11.03 -1.81 -0.99
CA CYS A 289 12.35 -1.54 -0.42
C CYS A 289 12.95 -2.76 0.30
N LEU A 290 12.13 -3.61 0.92
CA LEU A 290 12.59 -4.85 1.55
C LEU A 290 13.02 -5.85 0.49
N ASP A 291 12.21 -6.05 -0.55
CA ASP A 291 12.52 -7.01 -1.61
C ASP A 291 13.84 -6.62 -2.32
N ALA A 292 14.01 -5.34 -2.65
CA ALA A 292 15.23 -4.83 -3.28
C ALA A 292 16.46 -4.95 -2.35
N CYS A 293 16.30 -4.66 -1.06
CA CYS A 293 17.37 -4.78 -0.09
C CYS A 293 17.76 -6.23 0.17
N GLU A 294 16.79 -7.15 0.26
CA GLU A 294 17.05 -8.57 0.44
C GLU A 294 17.82 -9.16 -0.75
N GLN A 295 17.48 -8.77 -1.98
CA GLN A 295 18.24 -9.13 -3.17
C GLN A 295 19.68 -8.61 -3.13
N GLN A 296 19.91 -7.39 -2.65
CA GLN A 296 21.27 -6.86 -2.51
C GLN A 296 22.04 -7.61 -1.41
N GLN A 297 21.41 -7.86 -0.26
CA GLN A 297 22.04 -8.57 0.85
C GLN A 297 22.37 -10.01 0.51
N SER A 298 21.53 -10.69 -0.30
CA SER A 298 21.80 -12.04 -0.76
C SER A 298 22.99 -12.08 -1.70
N ARG A 299 23.08 -11.13 -2.65
CA ARG A 299 24.25 -11.00 -3.55
C ARG A 299 25.54 -10.68 -2.80
N ALA A 300 25.45 -9.84 -1.78
CA ALA A 300 26.62 -9.44 -1.00
C ALA A 300 27.04 -10.46 0.09
N GLY A 301 26.18 -11.43 0.41
CA GLY A 301 26.45 -12.46 1.42
C GLY A 301 26.29 -11.99 2.87
N PHE A 302 25.47 -10.96 3.14
CA PHE A 302 25.31 -10.38 4.49
C PHE A 302 24.09 -10.90 5.26
N GLY A 303 23.25 -11.72 4.62
CA GLY A 303 22.06 -12.32 5.21
C GLY A 303 20.82 -11.40 5.20
N PRO A 304 19.61 -11.97 5.30
CA PRO A 304 18.36 -11.25 5.11
C PRO A 304 18.00 -10.32 6.28
N GLY A 305 16.93 -9.53 6.14
CA GLY A 305 16.31 -8.81 7.26
C GLY A 305 16.99 -7.52 7.70
N LEU A 306 17.71 -6.83 6.81
CA LEU A 306 18.22 -5.47 7.08
C LEU A 306 17.07 -4.44 7.09
N ILE A 307 16.09 -4.67 6.22
CA ILE A 307 14.78 -4.00 6.26
C ILE A 307 13.75 -5.05 6.64
N ARG A 308 12.81 -4.69 7.51
CA ARG A 308 11.82 -5.62 8.08
C ARG A 308 10.46 -4.95 8.18
N TYR A 309 9.41 -5.74 7.97
CA TYR A 309 8.05 -5.37 8.36
C TYR A 309 7.79 -5.86 9.78
N CYS A 310 7.97 -4.98 10.77
CA CYS A 310 7.76 -5.29 12.17
C CYS A 310 7.38 -4.04 12.97
N SER A 311 6.96 -4.23 14.21
CA SER A 311 6.70 -3.09 15.09
C SER A 311 8.00 -2.50 15.65
N PRO A 312 8.04 -1.21 15.98
CA PRO A 312 9.16 -0.59 16.70
C PRO A 312 9.56 -1.35 17.97
N GLN A 313 8.59 -1.78 18.78
CA GLN A 313 8.87 -2.55 19.99
C GLN A 313 9.50 -3.92 19.67
N THR A 314 8.99 -4.61 18.64
CA THR A 314 9.58 -5.88 18.19
C THR A 314 10.99 -5.70 17.63
N MET A 315 11.27 -4.57 16.95
CA MET A 315 12.61 -4.24 16.48
C MET A 315 13.56 -3.97 17.66
N ALA A 316 13.07 -3.34 18.73
CA ALA A 316 13.81 -3.13 19.96
C ALA A 316 13.99 -4.41 20.81
N GLY A 317 13.51 -5.56 20.34
CA GLY A 317 13.62 -6.85 21.05
C GLY A 317 12.52 -7.10 22.09
N GLN A 318 11.52 -6.23 22.18
CA GLN A 318 10.38 -6.42 23.09
C GLN A 318 9.37 -7.42 22.53
N PRO A 319 8.71 -8.21 23.39
CA PRO A 319 7.70 -9.18 22.95
C PRO A 319 6.47 -8.49 22.35
N ARG A 320 5.80 -9.18 21.42
CA ARG A 320 4.54 -8.69 20.85
C ARG A 320 3.44 -8.85 21.88
N ARG A 321 2.70 -7.77 22.16
CA ARG A 321 1.47 -7.83 22.97
C ARG A 321 0.29 -8.08 22.04
N GLY A 322 -0.35 -9.23 22.19
CA GLY A 322 -1.53 -9.62 21.40
C GLY A 322 -2.77 -8.82 21.77
N TRP A 323 -3.00 -8.59 23.06
CA TRP A 323 -4.12 -7.81 23.58
C TRP A 323 -3.65 -6.40 23.94
N ARG A 324 -4.09 -5.41 23.17
CA ARG A 324 -3.80 -3.98 23.38
C ARG A 324 -5.11 -3.27 23.70
N PRO A 325 -5.13 -2.28 24.61
CA PRO A 325 -6.35 -1.57 24.96
C PRO A 325 -7.09 -1.01 23.74
N ARG A 326 -6.36 -0.42 22.78
CA ARG A 326 -6.94 0.11 21.54
C ARG A 326 -7.52 -1.00 20.64
N THR A 327 -6.85 -2.15 20.52
CA THR A 327 -7.40 -3.31 19.80
C THR A 327 -8.73 -3.74 20.39
N VAL A 328 -8.82 -3.84 21.72
CA VAL A 328 -10.05 -4.23 22.42
C VAL A 328 -11.17 -3.23 22.16
N VAL A 329 -10.89 -1.93 22.28
CA VAL A 329 -11.88 -0.88 22.01
C VAL A 329 -12.37 -0.96 20.56
N LEU A 330 -11.48 -0.96 19.57
CA LEU A 330 -11.87 -1.01 18.15
C LEU A 330 -12.62 -2.30 17.80
N ALA A 331 -12.18 -3.45 18.31
CA ALA A 331 -12.86 -4.72 18.09
C ALA A 331 -14.24 -4.77 18.77
N SER A 332 -14.36 -4.25 20.00
CA SER A 332 -15.64 -4.18 20.70
C SER A 332 -16.64 -3.26 19.99
N LEU A 333 -16.20 -2.10 19.53
CA LEU A 333 -17.04 -1.19 18.75
C LEU A 333 -17.47 -1.82 17.42
N LEU A 334 -16.55 -2.51 16.73
CA LEU A 334 -16.88 -3.25 15.50
C LEU A 334 -17.93 -4.34 15.77
N LEU A 335 -17.78 -5.10 16.86
CA LEU A 335 -18.74 -6.13 17.26
C LEU A 335 -20.11 -5.53 17.59
N VAL A 336 -20.17 -4.41 18.33
CA VAL A 336 -21.42 -3.70 18.62
C VAL A 336 -22.12 -3.27 17.34
N LEU A 337 -21.38 -2.69 16.38
CA LEU A 337 -21.95 -2.30 15.09
C LEU A 337 -22.44 -3.52 14.28
N LEU A 338 -21.71 -4.63 14.29
CA LEU A 338 -22.12 -5.87 13.62
C LEU A 338 -23.38 -6.46 14.26
N SER A 339 -23.47 -6.47 15.59
CA SER A 339 -24.64 -6.92 16.32
C SER A 339 -25.85 -6.02 16.09
N ALA A 340 -25.66 -4.70 16.07
CA ALA A 340 -26.73 -3.75 15.73
C ALA A 340 -27.23 -3.97 14.30
N GLY A 341 -26.34 -4.23 13.35
CA GLY A 341 -26.71 -4.54 11.97
C GLY A 341 -27.45 -5.86 11.84
N ALA A 342 -26.96 -6.90 12.49
CA ALA A 342 -27.63 -8.20 12.52
C ALA A 342 -29.03 -8.09 13.15
N TRP A 343 -29.17 -7.34 14.25
CA TRP A 343 -30.45 -7.09 14.90
C TRP A 343 -31.42 -6.32 14.00
N HIS A 344 -30.93 -5.36 13.24
CA HIS A 344 -31.75 -4.59 12.31
C HIS A 344 -32.23 -5.41 11.09
N LEU A 345 -31.48 -6.45 10.73
CA LEU A 345 -31.78 -7.30 9.56
C LEU A 345 -32.67 -8.50 9.89
N LEU A 346 -32.83 -8.85 11.17
CA LEU A 346 -33.65 -9.96 11.68
C LEU A 346 -35.06 -9.49 12.02
#